data_AF-X1HIS4-F1
#
_entry.id   AF-X1HIS4-F1
#
_cell.length_a   1.000
_cell.length_b   1.000
_cell.length_c   1.000
_cell.angle_alpha   90.00
_cell.angle_beta   90.00
_cell.angle_gamma   90.00
#
_symmetry.space_group_name_H-M   'P 1'
#
loop_
_entity.id
_entity.type
_entity.pdbx_description
1 polymer ?
#
loop_
_entity_poly.entity_id
_entity_poly.type
_entity_poly.pdbx_seq_one_letter_code
_entity_poly.pdbx_strand_id
1 'polypeptide(L)'
;MYSLILVFTVIIISGLIAFVGDWVGLKIGKKRVTIFGLRPHSTAIFITIISGILIAIITVTILAISSNDVRTALFGMEELKEKLSYLSREVELRNTQLSSTKEDLKKKTTQLQEMEEKYQKLS
;
A
#
# COMPACT_ATOMS: atom_id res chain seq x y z
N MET A 1 0.88 2.66 14.92
CA MET A 1 -0.54 2.59 15.31
C MET A 1 -1.51 2.41 14.15
N TYR A 2 -1.22 2.87 12.92
CA TYR A 2 -2.12 2.71 11.77
C TYR A 2 -2.36 1.26 11.31
N SER A 3 -1.41 0.35 11.51
CA SER A 3 -1.54 -1.05 11.07
C SER A 3 -2.68 -1.81 11.76
N LEU A 4 -2.92 -1.57 13.05
CA LEU A 4 -4.01 -2.24 13.77
C LEU A 4 -5.39 -1.77 13.32
N ILE A 5 -5.54 -0.48 13.02
CA ILE A 5 -6.78 0.11 12.49
C ILE A 5 -7.10 -0.43 11.10
N LEU A 6 -6.09 -0.59 10.24
CA LEU A 6 -6.28 -1.18 8.91
C LEU A 6 -6.74 -2.65 9.01
N VAL A 7 -6.09 -3.44 9.86
CA VAL A 7 -6.48 -4.85 10.08
C VAL A 7 -7.91 -4.94 10.61
N PHE A 8 -8.28 -4.10 11.60
CA PHE A 8 -9.64 -4.07 12.13
C PHE A 8 -10.67 -3.71 11.06
N THR A 9 -10.36 -2.71 10.22
CA THR A 9 -11.24 -2.27 9.14
C THR A 9 -11.46 -3.38 8.11
N VAL A 10 -10.41 -4.11 7.75
CA VAL A 10 -10.50 -5.25 6.82
C VAL A 10 -11.36 -6.38 7.39
N ILE A 11 -11.22 -6.70 8.69
CA ILE A 11 -12.04 -7.73 9.37
C ILE A 11 -13.51 -7.33 9.39
N ILE A 12 -13.82 -6.07 9.69
CA ILE A 12 -15.19 -5.56 9.68
C ILE A 12 -15.79 -5.66 8.28
N ILE A 13 -15.05 -5.23 7.25
CA ILE A 13 -15.51 -5.27 5.86
C ILE A 13 -15.72 -6.70 5.37
N SER A 14 -14.80 -7.62 5.68
CA SER A 14 -14.92 -9.02 5.27
C SER A 14 -16.11 -9.72 5.95
N GLY A 15 -16.36 -9.42 7.23
CA GLY A 15 -17.55 -9.89 7.93
C GLY A 15 -18.85 -9.35 7.33
N LEU A 16 -18.88 -8.09 6.91
CA LEU A 16 -20.04 -7.48 6.25
C LEU A 16 -20.34 -8.15 4.91
N ILE A 17 -19.31 -8.40 4.10
CA ILE A 17 -19.44 -9.06 2.80
C ILE A 17 -19.89 -10.52 2.97
N ALA A 18 -19.38 -11.23 3.98
CA ALA A 18 -19.80 -12.59 4.30
C ALA A 18 -21.30 -12.65 4.67
N PHE A 19 -21.77 -11.71 5.50
CA PHE A 19 -23.18 -11.63 5.89
C PHE A 19 -24.11 -11.39 4.69
N VAL A 20 -23.73 -10.49 3.78
CA VAL A 20 -24.50 -10.23 2.55
C VAL A 20 -24.48 -11.46 1.63
N GLY A 21 -23.33 -12.13 1.50
CA GLY A 21 -23.19 -13.36 0.71
C GLY A 21 -24.12 -14.48 1.19
N ASP A 22 -24.16 -14.75 2.49
CA ASP A 22 -25.04 -15.75 3.09
C ASP A 22 -26.52 -15.41 2.90
N TRP A 23 -26.89 -14.14 3.05
CA TRP A 23 -28.28 -13.70 2.89
C TRP A 23 -28.78 -13.87 1.45
N VAL A 24 -27.95 -13.52 0.47
CA VAL A 24 -28.23 -13.74 -0.95
C VAL A 24 -28.32 -15.24 -1.24
N GLY A 25 -27.37 -16.04 -0.74
CA GLY A 25 -27.37 -17.49 -0.94
C GLY A 25 -28.60 -18.19 -0.37
N LEU A 26 -29.03 -17.83 0.84
CA LEU A 26 -30.25 -18.35 1.47
C LEU A 26 -31.51 -18.02 0.68
N LYS A 27 -31.61 -16.80 0.14
CA LYS A 27 -32.79 -16.34 -0.62
C LYS A 27 -32.90 -17.07 -1.96
N ILE A 28 -31.78 -17.27 -2.65
CA ILE A 28 -31.72 -18.04 -3.89
C ILE A 28 -31.96 -19.54 -3.61
N GLY A 29 -31.42 -20.08 -2.51
CA GLY A 29 -31.64 -21.45 -2.07
C GLY A 29 -33.10 -21.78 -1.79
N LYS A 30 -33.84 -20.88 -1.13
CA LYS A 30 -35.28 -21.05 -0.87
C LYS A 30 -36.14 -21.00 -2.13
N LYS A 31 -35.72 -20.25 -3.15
CA LYS A 31 -36.50 -20.05 -4.38
C LYS A 31 -36.43 -21.25 -5.33
N ARG A 32 -35.70 -22.33 -4.95
CA ARG A 32 -35.47 -23.56 -5.74
C ARG A 32 -35.21 -23.27 -7.22
N VAL A 33 -34.38 -22.27 -7.49
CA VAL A 33 -34.08 -21.81 -8.85
C VAL A 33 -33.30 -22.91 -9.57
N THR A 34 -33.89 -23.47 -10.62
CA THR A 34 -33.29 -24.47 -11.50
C THR A 34 -32.74 -23.76 -12.73
N ILE A 35 -31.41 -23.62 -12.81
CA ILE A 35 -30.73 -23.23 -14.04
C ILE A 35 -30.37 -24.53 -14.78
N PHE A 36 -30.80 -24.66 -16.04
CA PHE A 36 -30.44 -25.77 -16.92
C PHE A 36 -30.77 -27.20 -16.39
N GLY A 37 -31.81 -27.35 -15.57
CA GLY A 37 -32.27 -28.67 -15.10
C GLY A 37 -31.46 -29.27 -13.93
N LEU A 38 -30.56 -28.52 -13.30
CA LEU A 38 -29.78 -28.99 -12.15
C LEU A 38 -30.57 -28.93 -10.83
N ARG A 39 -30.35 -29.94 -9.97
CA ARG A 39 -30.99 -30.06 -8.64
C ARG A 39 -30.84 -28.74 -7.85
N PRO A 40 -31.94 -28.15 -7.34
CA PRO A 40 -31.99 -26.76 -6.86
C PRO A 40 -31.03 -26.42 -5.71
N HIS A 41 -30.52 -27.42 -4.98
CA HIS A 41 -29.54 -27.21 -3.91
C HIS A 41 -28.15 -26.81 -4.46
N SER A 42 -27.64 -27.52 -5.47
CA SER A 42 -26.30 -27.26 -6.02
C SER A 42 -26.26 -25.97 -6.83
N THR A 43 -27.35 -25.65 -7.52
CA THR A 43 -27.51 -24.40 -8.27
C THR A 43 -27.41 -23.18 -7.36
N ALA A 44 -28.02 -23.23 -6.18
CA ALA A 44 -27.98 -22.12 -5.23
C ALA A 44 -26.57 -21.85 -4.69
N ILE A 45 -25.83 -22.91 -4.33
CA ILE A 45 -24.44 -22.79 -3.86
C ILE A 45 -23.57 -22.16 -4.96
N PHE A 46 -23.70 -22.65 -6.19
CA PHE A 46 -22.93 -22.14 -7.33
C PHE A 46 -23.21 -20.65 -7.61
N ILE A 47 -24.49 -20.25 -7.58
CA ILE A 47 -24.88 -18.83 -7.72
C ILE A 47 -24.32 -17.98 -6.58
N THR A 48 -24.27 -18.51 -5.36
CA THR A 48 -23.75 -17.77 -4.19
C THR A 48 -22.26 -17.49 -4.33
N ILE A 49 -21.48 -18.50 -4.77
CA ILE A 49 -20.04 -18.36 -5.02
C ILE A 49 -19.80 -17.37 -6.16
N ILE A 50 -20.51 -17.52 -7.28
CA ILE A 50 -20.38 -16.59 -8.43
C ILE A 50 -20.76 -15.17 -8.02
N SER A 51 -21.84 -14.98 -7.26
CA SER A 51 -22.25 -13.67 -6.77
C SER A 51 -21.19 -13.05 -5.85
N GLY A 52 -20.58 -13.84 -4.96
CA GLY A 52 -19.50 -13.38 -4.09
C GLY A 52 -18.27 -12.94 -4.88
N ILE A 53 -17.86 -13.72 -5.89
CA ILE A 53 -16.74 -13.38 -6.79
C ILE A 53 -17.06 -12.08 -7.55
N LEU A 54 -18.27 -11.94 -8.09
CA LEU A 54 -18.71 -10.74 -8.80
C LEU A 54 -18.66 -9.50 -7.90
N ILE A 55 -19.17 -9.58 -6.67
CA ILE A 55 -19.13 -8.48 -5.69
C ILE A 55 -17.69 -8.09 -5.38
N ALA A 56 -16.80 -9.06 -5.17
CA ALA A 56 -15.39 -8.81 -4.88
C ALA A 56 -14.69 -8.11 -6.06
N ILE A 57 -14.90 -8.59 -7.30
CA ILE A 57 -14.35 -7.99 -8.51
C ILE A 57 -14.81 -6.54 -8.66
N ILE A 58 -16.11 -6.27 -8.51
CA ILE A 58 -16.66 -4.92 -8.61
C ILE A 58 -16.05 -4.01 -7.55
N THR A 59 -15.97 -4.47 -6.30
CA THR A 59 -15.39 -3.72 -5.18
C THR A 59 -13.94 -3.34 -5.47
N VAL A 60 -13.12 -4.31 -5.87
CA VAL A 60 -11.71 -4.09 -6.21
C VAL A 60 -11.57 -3.17 -7.42
N THR A 61 -12.41 -3.31 -8.43
CA THR A 61 -12.39 -2.46 -9.63
C THR A 61 -12.69 -1.01 -9.28
N ILE A 62 -13.71 -0.75 -8.45
CA ILE A 62 -14.06 0.59 -7.98
C ILE A 62 -12.90 1.20 -7.18
N LEU A 63 -12.34 0.44 -6.24
CA LEU A 63 -11.18 0.88 -5.44
C LEU A 63 -9.96 1.17 -6.32
N ALA A 64 -9.69 0.36 -7.33
CA ALA A 64 -8.55 0.51 -8.23
C ALA A 64 -8.69 1.74 -9.15
N ILE A 65 -9.91 2.10 -9.55
CA ILE A 65 -10.17 3.32 -10.34
C ILE A 65 -10.12 4.56 -9.43
N SER A 66 -10.66 4.47 -8.22
CA SER A 66 -10.77 5.60 -7.30
C SER A 66 -9.47 5.94 -6.58
N SER A 67 -8.56 4.99 -6.39
CA SER A 67 -7.32 5.18 -5.62
C SER A 67 -6.08 4.70 -6.35
N ASN A 68 -5.13 5.62 -6.53
CA ASN A 68 -3.80 5.32 -7.06
C ASN A 68 -3.00 4.37 -6.14
N ASP A 69 -3.23 4.42 -4.83
CA ASP A 69 -2.55 3.56 -3.86
C ASP A 69 -2.97 2.10 -4.03
N VAL A 70 -4.27 1.86 -4.26
CA VAL A 70 -4.80 0.52 -4.51
C VAL A 70 -4.34 0.00 -5.87
N ARG A 71 -4.30 0.84 -6.90
CA ARG A 71 -3.74 0.47 -8.21
C ARG A 71 -2.26 0.10 -8.11
N THR A 72 -1.49 0.84 -7.31
CA THR A 72 -0.07 0.55 -7.07
C THR A 72 0.11 -0.73 -6.27
N ALA A 73 -0.74 -0.99 -5.27
CA ALA A 73 -0.71 -2.23 -4.49
C ALA A 73 -1.12 -3.47 -5.31
N LEU A 74 -2.07 -3.33 -6.23
CA LEU A 74 -2.57 -4.44 -7.07
C LEU A 74 -1.69 -4.71 -8.30
N PHE A 75 -1.09 -3.69 -8.91
CA PHE A 75 -0.39 -3.81 -10.20
C PHE A 75 0.97 -3.10 -10.27
N GLY A 76 1.32 -2.25 -9.30
CA GLY A 76 2.52 -1.39 -9.32
C GLY A 76 3.59 -1.78 -8.30
N MET A 77 3.54 -2.99 -7.76
CA MET A 77 4.46 -3.41 -6.69
C MET A 77 5.91 -3.47 -7.17
N GLU A 78 6.13 -3.76 -8.47
CA GLU A 78 7.43 -3.69 -9.13
C GLU A 78 7.96 -2.25 -9.21
N GLU A 79 7.16 -1.31 -9.76
CA GLU A 79 7.53 0.10 -9.90
C GLU A 79 7.73 0.80 -8.54
N LEU A 80 6.90 0.47 -7.54
CA LEU A 80 7.02 1.03 -6.20
C LEU A 80 8.30 0.55 -5.51
N LYS A 81 8.66 -0.74 -5.69
CA LYS A 81 9.92 -1.30 -5.17
C LYS A 81 11.13 -0.70 -5.88
N GLU A 82 11.03 -0.45 -7.18
CA GLU A 82 12.10 0.16 -7.96
C GLU A 82 12.34 1.62 -7.55
N LYS A 83 11.26 2.40 -7.39
CA LYS A 83 11.30 3.76 -6.85
C LYS A 83 11.87 3.81 -5.44
N LEU A 84 11.48 2.88 -4.57
CA LEU A 84 12.05 2.77 -3.22
C LEU A 84 13.55 2.48 -3.27
N SER A 85 14.00 1.58 -4.15
CA SER A 85 15.42 1.26 -4.30
C SER A 85 16.23 2.44 -4.83
N TYR A 86 15.68 3.16 -5.81
CA TYR A 86 16.28 4.34 -6.41
C TYR A 86 16.40 5.46 -5.37
N LEU A 87 15.32 5.73 -4.64
CA LEU A 87 15.27 6.78 -3.64
C LEU A 87 16.17 6.47 -2.43
N SER A 88 16.26 5.20 -2.01
CA SER A 88 17.21 4.79 -0.96
C SER A 88 18.65 5.03 -1.38
N ARG A 89 19.00 4.72 -2.64
CA ARG A 89 20.34 4.93 -3.19
C ARG A 89 20.67 6.42 -3.34
N GLU A 90 19.68 7.23 -3.73
CA GLU A 90 19.83 8.68 -3.81
C GLU A 90 20.01 9.33 -2.43
N VAL A 91 19.28 8.85 -1.41
CA VAL A 91 19.45 9.30 -0.02
C VAL A 91 20.82 8.92 0.53
N GLU A 92 21.35 7.74 0.20
CA GLU A 92 22.69 7.31 0.60
C GLU A 92 23.78 8.19 -0.04
N LEU A 93 23.65 8.48 -1.33
CA LEU A 93 24.56 9.39 -2.06
C LEU A 93 24.48 10.82 -1.54
N ARG A 94 23.28 11.32 -1.22
CA ARG A 94 23.08 12.65 -0.65
C ARG A 94 23.64 12.74 0.77
N ASN A 95 23.52 11.69 1.59
CA ASN A 95 24.11 11.66 2.92
C ASN A 95 25.65 11.63 2.89
N THR A 96 26.26 10.93 1.93
CA THR A 96 27.73 10.93 1.73
C THR A 96 28.23 12.27 1.17
N GLN A 97 27.47 12.91 0.28
CA GLN A 97 27.77 14.29 -0.15
C GLN A 97 27.61 15.29 1.00
N LEU A 98 26.62 15.10 1.87
CA LEU A 98 26.38 16.00 3.00
C LEU A 98 27.42 15.79 4.12
N SER A 99 27.94 14.57 4.31
CA SER A 99 29.05 14.31 5.23
C SER A 99 30.36 14.92 4.73
N SER A 100 30.71 14.73 3.46
CA SER A 100 31.91 15.33 2.84
C SER A 100 31.83 16.87 2.82
N THR A 101 30.67 17.43 2.47
CA THR A 101 30.45 18.88 2.50
C THR A 101 30.54 19.44 3.93
N LYS A 102 30.05 18.72 4.95
CA LYS A 102 30.22 19.10 6.36
C LYS A 102 31.68 19.02 6.80
N GLU A 103 32.42 18.03 6.32
CA GLU A 103 33.84 17.85 6.64
C GLU A 103 34.70 18.95 6.00
N ASP A 104 34.40 19.34 4.77
CA ASP A 104 35.04 20.45 4.06
C ASP A 104 34.71 21.80 4.67
N LEU A 105 33.45 22.00 5.10
CA LEU A 105 33.07 23.19 5.87
C LEU A 105 33.82 23.22 7.20
N LYS A 106 33.93 22.10 7.91
CA LYS A 106 34.66 22.03 9.19
C LYS A 106 36.13 22.37 8.98
N LYS A 107 36.78 21.83 7.96
CA LYS A 107 38.18 22.14 7.61
C LYS A 107 38.36 23.62 7.25
N LYS A 108 37.46 24.20 6.45
CA LYS A 108 37.49 25.62 6.11
C LYS A 108 37.29 26.52 7.34
N THR A 109 36.40 26.16 8.26
CA THR A 109 36.20 26.93 9.50
C THR A 109 37.41 26.84 10.42
N THR A 110 38.04 25.67 10.55
CA THR A 110 39.28 25.52 11.33
C THR A 110 40.43 26.32 10.72
N GLN A 111 40.57 26.33 9.39
CA GLN A 111 41.59 27.13 8.70
C GLN A 111 41.38 28.63 8.86
N LEU A 112 40.12 29.09 8.83
CA LEU A 112 39.80 30.49 9.06
C LEU A 112 40.10 30.92 10.50
N GLN A 113 39.79 30.09 11.50
CA GLN A 113 40.15 30.36 12.90
C GLN A 113 41.67 30.38 13.13
N GLU A 114 42.42 29.41 12.57
CA GLU A 114 43.88 29.40 12.67
C GLU A 114 44.51 30.62 12.00
N MET A 115 43.92 31.09 10.90
CA MET A 115 44.39 32.27 10.18
C MET A 115 44.07 33.55 10.98
N GLU A 116 42.88 33.68 11.57
CA GLU A 116 42.53 34.79 12.47
C GLU A 116 43.41 34.84 13.72
N GLU A 117 43.70 33.70 14.36
CA GLU A 117 44.61 33.63 15.51
C GLU A 117 46.04 34.03 15.13
N LYS A 118 46.47 33.70 13.91
CA LYS A 118 47.80 34.07 13.40
C LYS A 118 47.89 35.55 13.06
N TYR A 119 46.81 36.17 12.58
CA TYR A 119 46.71 37.61 12.37
C TYR A 119 46.68 38.40 13.69
N GLN A 120 45.98 37.92 14.72
CA GLN A 120 45.98 38.57 16.04
C GLN A 120 47.32 38.47 16.79
N LYS A 121 48.10 37.41 16.57
CA LYS A 121 49.45 37.30 17.15
C LYS A 121 50.51 38.14 16.43
N LEU A 122 50.19 38.68 15.26
CA LEU A 122 51.10 39.52 14.46
C LEU A 122 50.83 41.03 14.61
N SER A 123 49.78 41.44 15.32
CA SER A 123 49.52 42.83 15.73
C SER A 123 49.84 43.04 17.21
#